data_AF-A0A839F4G7-F1
#
_entry.id   AF-A0A839F4G7-F1
#
_cell.length_a   1.000
_cell.length_b   1.000
_cell.length_c   1.000
_cell.angle_alpha   90.00
_cell.angle_beta   90.00
_cell.angle_gamma   90.00
#
_symmetry.space_group_name_H-M   'P 1'
#
loop_
_entity.id
_entity.type
_entity.pdbx_description
1 polymer ?
#
loop_
_entity_poly.entity_id
_entity_poly.type
_entity_poly.pdbx_seq_one_letter_code
_entity_poly.pdbx_strand_id
1 'polypeptide(L)'
;MATYNLDLDVLNALFQERVRRVAMMIGLVHNIRDNELVVRYQLGASPVGVELSHLPPTQSPEEIKLARHGLAVWVLACALRDLVESFERILEPVYYFGTFGRSRLNEIPFEDVEPMREKFEKGGLDLKIVRLRKHLGIDVQYAEEFASLNKVRNCLTHRSGIVQKWDCDNSDCPHLTARWLGFDPKVEWPDGRRELVVPGMVVEGGPTLLVEVVQRTKRFDLGASLYFEAHELSELLFMFSQASMGFVHAAGPSLKKFASNEQSAANEVVKEFIRAP
;
A
#
# COMPACT_ATOMS: atom_id res chain seq x y z
N MET A 1 4.67 -3.11 -37.34
CA MET A 1 5.43 -3.17 -36.07
C MET A 1 4.63 -2.38 -35.06
N ALA A 2 4.28 -2.97 -33.91
CA ALA A 2 3.49 -2.30 -32.88
C ALA A 2 4.40 -1.48 -31.94
N THR A 3 3.92 -0.35 -31.44
CA THR A 3 4.67 0.54 -30.53
C THR A 3 4.05 0.52 -29.15
N TYR A 4 4.90 0.22 -28.17
CA TYR A 4 4.52 0.19 -26.77
C TYR A 4 4.79 1.58 -26.19
N ASN A 5 3.75 2.26 -25.73
CA ASN A 5 3.90 3.46 -24.90
C ASN A 5 3.41 3.12 -23.50
N LEU A 6 4.33 3.13 -22.53
CA LEU A 6 3.98 2.96 -21.13
C LEU A 6 3.78 4.33 -20.51
N ASP A 7 2.51 4.67 -20.27
CA ASP A 7 2.15 5.92 -19.61
C ASP A 7 2.26 5.75 -18.08
N LEU A 8 3.37 6.24 -17.52
CA LEU A 8 3.65 6.15 -16.10
C LEU A 8 2.70 7.05 -15.27
N ASP A 9 2.22 8.15 -15.84
CA ASP A 9 1.29 9.05 -15.17
C ASP A 9 -0.07 8.39 -15.00
N VAL A 10 -0.52 7.63 -16.01
CA VAL A 10 -1.73 6.80 -15.91
C VAL A 10 -1.57 5.71 -14.84
N LEU A 11 -0.44 5.02 -14.77
CA LEU A 11 -0.19 4.02 -13.72
C LEU A 11 -0.24 4.65 -12.32
N ASN A 12 0.40 5.81 -12.13
CA ASN A 12 0.34 6.52 -10.86
C ASN A 12 -1.09 6.99 -10.55
N ALA A 13 -1.81 7.53 -11.52
CA ALA A 13 -3.19 7.98 -11.31
C ALA A 13 -4.11 6.85 -10.83
N LEU A 14 -3.99 5.66 -11.43
CA LEU A 14 -4.71 4.45 -11.00
C LEU A 14 -4.33 4.04 -9.57
N PHE A 15 -3.05 4.06 -9.24
CA PHE A 15 -2.62 3.77 -7.87
C PHE A 15 -3.15 4.79 -6.86
N GLN A 16 -3.10 6.08 -7.18
CA GLN A 16 -3.62 7.15 -6.33
C GLN A 16 -5.14 7.04 -6.14
N GLU A 17 -5.87 6.52 -7.12
CA GLU A 17 -7.29 6.18 -6.95
C GLU A 17 -7.49 5.08 -5.90
N ARG A 18 -6.66 4.04 -5.91
CA ARG A 18 -6.67 2.98 -4.89
C ARG A 18 -6.34 3.53 -3.50
N VAL A 19 -5.34 4.41 -3.39
CA VAL A 19 -5.01 5.11 -2.13
C VAL A 19 -6.22 5.88 -1.60
N ARG A 20 -6.90 6.68 -2.45
CA ARG A 20 -8.11 7.42 -2.05
C ARG A 20 -9.23 6.50 -1.58
N ARG A 21 -9.49 5.40 -2.31
CA ARG A 21 -10.50 4.40 -1.94
C ARG A 21 -10.19 3.79 -0.57
N VAL A 22 -8.95 3.40 -0.33
CA VAL A 22 -8.52 2.83 0.96
C VAL A 22 -8.65 3.85 2.08
N ALA A 23 -8.25 5.11 1.85
CA ALA A 23 -8.41 6.19 2.82
C ALA A 23 -9.89 6.39 3.21
N MET A 24 -10.80 6.38 2.23
CA MET A 24 -12.25 6.47 2.50
C MET A 24 -12.75 5.29 3.34
N MET A 25 -12.33 4.05 3.03
CA MET A 25 -12.73 2.87 3.80
C MET A 25 -12.23 2.92 5.25
N ILE A 26 -10.98 3.34 5.47
CA ILE A 26 -10.40 3.50 6.80
C ILE A 26 -11.19 4.55 7.59
N GLY A 27 -11.45 5.72 7.00
CA GLY A 27 -12.22 6.78 7.65
C GLY A 27 -13.64 6.35 8.03
N LEU A 28 -14.35 5.66 7.10
CA LEU A 28 -15.69 5.13 7.35
C LEU A 28 -15.68 4.17 8.55
N VAL A 29 -14.76 3.22 8.56
CA VAL A 29 -14.73 2.15 9.55
C VAL A 29 -14.24 2.65 10.90
N HIS A 30 -13.30 3.58 10.92
CA HIS A 30 -12.88 4.26 12.15
C HIS A 30 -14.07 4.98 12.81
N ASN A 31 -14.85 5.72 12.02
CA ASN A 31 -16.06 6.39 12.52
C ASN A 31 -17.11 5.39 13.03
N ILE A 32 -17.31 4.26 12.33
CA ILE A 32 -18.25 3.20 12.77
C ILE A 32 -17.80 2.58 14.09
N ARG A 33 -16.50 2.31 14.24
CA ARG A 33 -15.92 1.69 15.43
C ARG A 33 -16.20 2.52 16.68
N ASP A 34 -16.01 3.83 16.59
CA ASP A 34 -16.04 4.73 17.74
C ASP A 34 -17.43 5.37 17.97
N ASN A 35 -18.33 5.28 16.99
CA ASN A 35 -19.70 5.81 17.11
C ASN A 35 -20.65 4.79 17.75
N GLU A 36 -20.97 4.97 19.03
CA GLU A 36 -21.91 4.16 19.81
C GLU A 36 -23.36 4.21 19.29
N LEU A 37 -23.72 5.20 18.46
CA LEU A 37 -25.04 5.27 17.83
C LEU A 37 -25.19 4.25 16.69
N VAL A 38 -24.09 3.66 16.20
CA VAL A 38 -24.13 2.60 15.20
C VAL A 38 -24.44 1.27 15.87
N VAL A 39 -25.73 1.07 16.16
CA VAL A 39 -26.28 -0.16 16.75
C VAL A 39 -27.07 -1.00 15.75
N ARG A 40 -27.40 -0.44 14.58
CA ARG A 40 -28.16 -1.10 13.52
C ARG A 40 -27.39 -1.08 12.21
N TYR A 41 -27.18 -2.27 11.66
CA TYR A 41 -26.58 -2.48 10.34
C TYR A 41 -27.69 -2.88 9.37
N GLN A 42 -28.48 -1.90 8.96
CA GLN A 42 -29.57 -2.11 8.01
C GLN A 42 -29.10 -1.69 6.62
N LEU A 43 -29.31 -2.55 5.63
CA LEU A 43 -29.37 -2.08 4.24
C LEU A 43 -30.64 -1.22 4.15
N GLY A 44 -30.54 -0.04 3.54
CA GLY A 44 -31.64 0.93 3.49
C GLY A 44 -32.97 0.31 3.06
N ALA A 45 -34.08 0.98 3.41
CA ALA A 45 -35.42 0.47 3.19
C ALA A 45 -35.57 -0.11 1.77
N SER A 46 -35.88 -1.41 1.70
CA SER A 46 -36.25 -2.04 0.44
C SER A 46 -37.43 -1.27 -0.17
N PRO A 47 -37.49 -1.09 -1.51
CA PRO A 47 -38.65 -0.50 -2.17
C PRO A 47 -39.98 -1.16 -1.81
N VAL A 48 -39.93 -2.40 -1.29
CA VAL A 48 -41.08 -3.22 -0.91
C VAL A 48 -41.39 -3.17 0.60
N GLY A 49 -40.74 -2.28 1.36
CA GLY A 49 -40.96 -2.16 2.82
C GLY A 49 -40.41 -3.33 3.64
N VAL A 50 -39.59 -4.19 3.04
CA VAL A 50 -38.92 -5.30 3.75
C VAL A 50 -37.60 -4.80 4.33
N GLU A 51 -37.52 -4.75 5.65
CA GLU A 51 -36.25 -4.53 6.36
C GLU A 51 -35.47 -5.85 6.41
N LEU A 52 -34.35 -5.91 5.68
CA LEU A 52 -33.42 -7.03 5.77
C LEU A 52 -32.39 -6.73 6.86
N SER A 53 -32.48 -7.45 7.98
CA SER A 53 -31.42 -7.51 8.98
C SER A 53 -30.54 -8.72 8.72
N HIS A 54 -29.24 -8.50 8.53
CA HIS A 54 -28.25 -9.58 8.45
C HIS A 54 -27.64 -9.94 9.81
N LEU A 55 -27.97 -9.17 10.85
CA LEU A 55 -27.54 -9.46 12.21
C LEU A 55 -28.57 -10.34 12.91
N PRO A 56 -28.12 -11.33 13.71
CA PRO A 56 -28.98 -12.06 14.63
C PRO A 56 -29.85 -11.10 15.47
N PRO A 57 -31.13 -11.44 15.70
CA PRO A 57 -32.11 -10.52 16.29
C PRO A 57 -31.87 -10.14 17.76
N THR A 58 -30.89 -10.74 18.44
CA THR A 58 -30.60 -10.52 19.86
C THR A 58 -29.10 -10.44 20.11
N GLN A 59 -28.49 -9.32 19.77
CA GLN A 59 -27.11 -9.04 20.11
C GLN A 59 -27.06 -8.13 21.33
N SER A 60 -26.27 -8.53 22.32
CA SER A 60 -25.90 -7.68 23.45
C SER A 60 -25.06 -6.48 22.98
N PRO A 61 -25.08 -5.35 23.71
CA PRO A 61 -24.19 -4.22 23.44
C PRO A 61 -22.71 -4.62 23.34
N GLU A 62 -22.28 -5.59 24.14
CA GLU A 62 -20.94 -6.16 24.15
C GLU A 62 -20.61 -6.90 22.84
N GLU A 63 -21.53 -7.70 22.32
CA GLU A 63 -21.37 -8.38 21.02
C GLU A 63 -21.29 -7.39 19.86
N ILE A 64 -22.10 -6.32 19.89
CA ILE A 64 -22.04 -5.25 18.86
C ILE A 64 -20.69 -4.52 18.94
N LYS A 65 -20.20 -4.22 20.14
CA LYS A 65 -18.89 -3.60 20.34
C LYS A 65 -17.76 -4.50 19.82
N LEU A 66 -17.81 -5.79 20.12
CA LEU A 66 -16.84 -6.76 19.62
C LEU A 66 -16.89 -6.89 18.10
N ALA A 67 -18.09 -6.94 17.51
CA ALA A 67 -18.30 -6.98 16.06
C ALA A 67 -17.76 -5.71 15.37
N ARG A 68 -17.99 -4.53 15.93
CA ARG A 68 -17.41 -3.25 15.46
C ARG A 68 -15.89 -3.28 15.45
N HIS A 69 -15.29 -3.77 16.54
CA HIS A 69 -13.84 -3.91 16.63
C HIS A 69 -13.32 -4.92 15.59
N GLY A 70 -13.94 -6.09 15.48
CA GLY A 70 -13.56 -7.12 14.50
C GLY A 70 -13.69 -6.64 13.05
N LEU A 71 -14.77 -5.91 12.73
CA LEU A 71 -14.95 -5.27 11.42
C LEU A 71 -13.83 -4.26 11.15
N ALA A 72 -13.45 -3.45 12.14
CA ALA A 72 -12.33 -2.54 12.02
C ALA A 72 -11.04 -3.28 11.69
N VAL A 73 -10.64 -4.25 12.51
CA VAL A 73 -9.44 -5.05 12.26
C VAL A 73 -9.45 -5.68 10.85
N TRP A 74 -10.57 -6.25 10.43
CA TRP A 74 -10.70 -6.88 9.12
C TRP A 74 -10.58 -5.89 7.96
N VAL A 75 -11.26 -4.74 8.00
CA VAL A 75 -11.17 -3.75 6.93
C VAL A 75 -9.76 -3.16 6.85
N LEU A 76 -9.11 -2.92 7.99
CA LEU A 76 -7.74 -2.43 8.02
C LEU A 76 -6.75 -3.45 7.42
N ALA A 77 -6.97 -4.75 7.65
CA ALA A 77 -6.20 -5.80 7.00
C ALA A 77 -6.42 -5.83 5.48
N CYS A 78 -7.67 -5.72 5.02
CA CYS A 78 -8.01 -5.64 3.60
C CYS A 78 -7.40 -4.41 2.93
N ALA A 79 -7.43 -3.25 3.61
CA ALA A 79 -6.81 -2.01 3.17
C ALA A 79 -5.31 -2.17 2.92
N LEU A 80 -4.55 -2.72 3.88
CA LEU A 80 -3.12 -2.93 3.70
C LEU A 80 -2.80 -3.92 2.57
N ARG A 81 -3.58 -5.00 2.46
CA ARG A 81 -3.43 -5.97 1.36
C ARG A 81 -3.66 -5.30 0.00
N ASP A 82 -4.73 -4.53 -0.13
CA ASP A 82 -5.09 -3.83 -1.37
C ASP A 82 -4.03 -2.78 -1.76
N LEU A 83 -3.43 -2.09 -0.79
CA LEU A 83 -2.32 -1.15 -1.04
C LEU A 83 -1.07 -1.85 -1.57
N VAL A 84 -0.63 -2.92 -0.90
CA VAL A 84 0.54 -3.71 -1.32
C VAL A 84 0.33 -4.28 -2.73
N GLU A 85 -0.82 -4.93 -2.96
CA GLU A 85 -1.14 -5.55 -4.25
C GLU A 85 -1.31 -4.51 -5.36
N SER A 86 -1.95 -3.37 -5.08
CA SER A 86 -2.08 -2.28 -6.05
C SER A 86 -0.73 -1.67 -6.40
N PHE A 87 0.20 -1.62 -5.44
CA PHE A 87 1.55 -1.12 -5.70
C PHE A 87 2.34 -2.13 -6.56
N GLU A 88 2.25 -3.42 -6.27
CA GLU A 88 2.85 -4.45 -7.12
C GLU A 88 2.34 -4.38 -8.58
N ARG A 89 1.05 -4.11 -8.77
CA ARG A 89 0.44 -3.97 -10.11
C ARG A 89 1.00 -2.83 -10.94
N ILE A 90 1.50 -1.75 -10.33
CA ILE A 90 2.17 -0.68 -11.09
C ILE A 90 3.63 -1.03 -11.44
N LEU A 91 4.26 -1.96 -10.71
CA LEU A 91 5.62 -2.42 -10.99
C LEU A 91 5.67 -3.35 -12.22
N GLU A 92 4.63 -4.14 -12.43
CA GLU A 92 4.57 -5.19 -13.46
C GLU A 92 4.69 -4.64 -14.90
N PRO A 93 3.89 -3.65 -15.34
CA PRO A 93 4.03 -3.10 -16.69
C PRO A 93 5.39 -2.45 -16.93
N VAL A 94 5.97 -1.79 -15.92
CA VAL A 94 7.31 -1.19 -15.97
C VAL A 94 8.37 -2.25 -16.16
N TYR A 95 8.30 -3.33 -15.38
CA TYR A 95 9.25 -4.43 -15.49
C TYR A 95 9.18 -5.08 -16.87
N TYR A 96 7.97 -5.41 -17.34
CA TYR A 96 7.76 -6.05 -18.63
C TYR A 96 8.24 -5.17 -19.80
N PHE A 97 7.86 -3.90 -19.81
CA PHE A 97 8.33 -2.95 -20.82
C PHE A 97 9.85 -2.83 -20.81
N GLY A 98 10.47 -2.73 -19.63
CA GLY A 98 11.92 -2.66 -19.49
C GLY A 98 12.62 -3.92 -20.00
N THR A 99 12.18 -5.12 -19.63
CA THR A 99 12.80 -6.37 -20.09
C THR A 99 12.65 -6.56 -21.60
N PHE A 100 11.47 -6.23 -22.15
CA PHE A 100 11.27 -6.26 -23.60
C PHE A 100 12.17 -5.26 -24.33
N GLY A 101 12.31 -4.05 -23.78
CA GLY A 101 13.23 -3.02 -24.26
C GLY A 101 14.68 -3.50 -24.30
N ARG A 102 15.16 -4.13 -23.22
CA ARG A 102 16.50 -4.74 -23.15
C ARG A 102 16.70 -5.82 -24.20
N SER A 103 15.69 -6.65 -24.44
CA SER A 103 15.76 -7.67 -25.48
C SER A 103 15.88 -7.07 -26.89
N ARG A 104 15.15 -5.99 -27.19
CA ARG A 104 15.28 -5.27 -28.47
C ARG A 104 16.65 -4.64 -28.68
N LEU A 105 17.33 -4.27 -27.60
CA LEU A 105 18.70 -3.79 -27.62
C LEU A 105 19.74 -4.92 -27.65
N ASN A 106 19.31 -6.19 -27.75
CA ASN A 106 20.14 -7.39 -27.68
C ASN A 106 20.95 -7.51 -26.37
N GLU A 107 20.51 -6.86 -25.29
CA GLU A 107 21.15 -7.00 -23.97
C GLU A 107 20.77 -8.32 -23.28
N ILE A 108 19.62 -8.89 -23.65
CA ILE A 108 19.14 -10.20 -23.22
C ILE A 108 18.49 -10.94 -24.42
N PRO A 109 18.55 -12.28 -24.47
CA PRO A 109 17.81 -13.07 -25.45
C PRO A 109 16.30 -12.86 -25.35
N PHE A 110 15.58 -12.97 -26.47
CA PHE A 110 14.12 -12.77 -26.50
C PHE A 110 13.38 -13.88 -25.76
N GLU A 111 13.88 -15.11 -25.87
CA GLU A 111 13.38 -16.30 -25.19
C GLU A 111 13.45 -16.20 -23.66
N ASP A 112 14.29 -15.32 -23.12
CA ASP A 112 14.42 -15.10 -21.67
C ASP A 112 13.38 -14.11 -21.12
N VAL A 113 12.71 -13.33 -21.97
CA VAL A 113 11.75 -12.28 -21.54
C VAL A 113 10.56 -12.90 -20.79
N GLU A 114 9.93 -13.93 -21.34
CA GLU A 114 8.75 -14.55 -20.72
C GLU A 114 9.10 -15.29 -19.41
N PRO A 115 10.17 -16.12 -19.33
CA PRO A 115 10.62 -16.69 -18.05
C PRO A 115 10.95 -15.63 -16.98
N MET A 116 11.54 -14.49 -17.38
CA MET A 116 11.81 -13.39 -16.45
C MET A 116 10.53 -12.72 -15.96
N ARG A 117 9.55 -12.55 -16.84
CA ARG A 117 8.21 -12.03 -16.51
C ARG A 117 7.48 -12.95 -15.54
N GLU A 118 7.37 -14.24 -15.84
CA GLU A 118 6.70 -15.19 -14.96
C GLU A 118 7.32 -15.21 -13.55
N LYS A 119 8.66 -15.20 -13.48
CA LYS A 119 9.36 -15.13 -12.21
C LYS A 119 9.00 -13.85 -11.46
N PHE A 120 8.93 -12.71 -12.16
CA PHE A 120 8.55 -11.42 -11.60
C PHE A 120 7.14 -11.43 -11.03
N GLU A 121 6.15 -11.86 -11.82
CA GLU A 121 4.73 -11.94 -11.43
C GLU A 121 4.52 -12.82 -10.19
N LYS A 122 5.19 -13.97 -10.12
CA LYS A 122 5.10 -14.92 -8.99
C LYS A 122 5.81 -14.43 -7.71
N GLY A 123 6.59 -13.35 -7.78
CA GLY A 123 7.28 -12.79 -6.62
C GLY A 123 6.40 -11.84 -5.81
N GLY A 124 6.59 -11.79 -4.50
CA GLY A 124 6.04 -10.70 -3.67
C GLY A 124 6.76 -9.37 -3.93
N LEU A 125 6.23 -8.30 -3.33
CA LEU A 125 6.72 -6.93 -3.48
C LEU A 125 8.24 -6.79 -3.28
N ASP A 126 8.80 -7.44 -2.27
CA ASP A 126 10.24 -7.43 -1.97
C ASP A 126 11.07 -7.98 -3.14
N LEU A 127 10.67 -9.13 -3.68
CA LEU A 127 11.34 -9.75 -4.82
C LEU A 127 11.16 -8.94 -6.11
N LYS A 128 10.00 -8.31 -6.29
CA LYS A 128 9.73 -7.41 -7.43
C LYS A 128 10.65 -6.20 -7.39
N ILE A 129 10.80 -5.55 -6.23
CA ILE A 129 11.73 -4.42 -6.05
C ILE A 129 13.18 -4.84 -6.33
N VAL A 130 13.64 -5.97 -5.79
CA VAL A 130 15.00 -6.48 -6.04
C VAL A 130 15.24 -6.73 -7.54
N ARG A 131 14.26 -7.28 -8.25
CA ARG A 131 14.38 -7.55 -9.70
C ARG A 131 14.34 -6.28 -10.53
N LEU A 132 13.54 -5.28 -10.17
CA LEU A 132 13.54 -3.96 -10.82
C LEU A 132 14.93 -3.32 -10.75
N ARG A 133 15.52 -3.27 -9.55
CA ARG A 133 16.89 -2.78 -9.35
C ARG A 133 17.89 -3.59 -10.16
N LYS A 134 17.87 -4.92 -10.02
CA LYS A 134 18.85 -5.81 -10.65
C LYS A 134 18.79 -5.77 -12.18
N HIS A 135 17.60 -5.80 -12.75
CA HIS A 135 17.43 -5.97 -14.19
C HIS A 135 17.27 -4.66 -14.94
N LEU A 136 16.73 -3.62 -14.31
CA LEU A 136 16.45 -2.35 -14.97
C LEU A 136 17.19 -1.15 -14.37
N GLY A 137 17.88 -1.34 -13.24
CA GLY A 137 18.53 -0.24 -12.52
C GLY A 137 17.53 0.74 -11.88
N ILE A 138 16.27 0.33 -11.72
CA ILE A 138 15.22 1.17 -11.15
C ILE A 138 15.17 0.93 -9.65
N ASP A 139 15.49 1.97 -8.88
CA ASP A 139 15.34 1.98 -7.43
C ASP A 139 13.91 2.35 -7.03
N VAL A 140 13.37 1.59 -6.08
CA VAL A 140 12.10 1.91 -5.40
C VAL A 140 12.44 2.46 -4.02
N GLN A 141 11.91 3.64 -3.71
CA GLN A 141 12.05 4.24 -2.39
C GLN A 141 11.43 3.33 -1.32
N TYR A 142 12.02 3.32 -0.12
CA TYR A 142 11.49 2.59 1.04
C TYR A 142 11.43 1.06 0.85
N ALA A 143 12.42 0.51 0.16
CA ALA A 143 12.49 -0.92 -0.14
C ALA A 143 12.51 -1.81 1.12
N GLU A 144 13.14 -1.36 2.20
CA GLU A 144 13.20 -2.11 3.46
C GLU A 144 11.84 -2.13 4.17
N GLU A 145 11.14 -1.00 4.17
CA GLU A 145 9.78 -0.85 4.68
C GLU A 145 8.84 -1.76 3.90
N PHE A 146 8.89 -1.74 2.57
CA PHE A 146 8.10 -2.64 1.73
C PHE A 146 8.40 -4.12 1.97
N ALA A 147 9.65 -4.49 2.20
CA ALA A 147 10.00 -5.87 2.56
C ALA A 147 9.35 -6.29 3.89
N SER A 148 9.36 -5.40 4.89
CA SER A 148 8.69 -5.65 6.17
C SER A 148 7.16 -5.75 6.02
N LEU A 149 6.55 -4.87 5.20
CA LEU A 149 5.12 -4.86 4.96
C LEU A 149 4.65 -6.04 4.11
N ASN A 150 5.51 -6.58 3.23
CA ASN A 150 5.20 -7.81 2.50
C ASN A 150 5.03 -8.99 3.47
N LYS A 151 5.86 -9.09 4.52
CA LYS A 151 5.69 -10.10 5.58
C LYS A 151 4.37 -9.91 6.33
N VAL A 152 4.04 -8.66 6.70
CA VAL A 152 2.76 -8.31 7.34
C VAL A 152 1.58 -8.72 6.45
N ARG A 153 1.61 -8.38 5.16
CA ARG A 153 0.58 -8.79 4.20
C ARG A 153 0.45 -10.30 4.11
N ASN A 154 1.56 -11.04 4.07
CA ASN A 154 1.53 -12.50 4.02
C ASN A 154 0.91 -13.10 5.30
N CYS A 155 1.19 -12.55 6.47
CA CYS A 155 0.55 -12.94 7.73
C CYS A 155 -0.96 -12.65 7.70
N LEU A 156 -1.37 -11.46 7.24
CA LEU A 156 -2.79 -11.10 7.07
C LEU A 156 -3.52 -12.01 6.07
N THR A 157 -2.86 -12.42 4.99
CA THR A 157 -3.48 -13.22 3.92
C THR A 157 -3.55 -14.71 4.25
N HIS A 158 -2.49 -15.28 4.82
CA HIS A 158 -2.36 -16.73 4.95
C HIS A 158 -2.54 -17.25 6.38
N ARG A 159 -2.59 -16.37 7.39
CA ARG A 159 -2.66 -16.74 8.82
C ARG A 159 -3.73 -15.95 9.57
N SER A 160 -4.68 -15.35 8.84
CA SER A 160 -5.76 -14.53 9.40
C SER A 160 -5.25 -13.40 10.30
N GLY A 161 -4.03 -12.91 10.06
CA GLY A 161 -3.39 -11.88 10.87
C GLY A 161 -2.80 -12.34 12.19
N ILE A 162 -2.71 -13.65 12.47
CA ILE A 162 -2.06 -14.18 13.66
C ILE A 162 -0.61 -14.53 13.32
N VAL A 163 0.35 -13.93 14.04
CA VAL A 163 1.79 -14.15 13.80
C VAL A 163 2.16 -15.60 14.09
N GLN A 164 2.78 -16.27 13.13
CA GLN A 164 3.32 -17.62 13.30
C GLN A 164 4.84 -17.63 13.14
N LYS A 165 5.48 -18.76 13.46
CA LYS A 165 6.94 -18.88 13.54
C LYS A 165 7.65 -18.50 12.23
N TRP A 166 7.04 -18.79 11.08
CA TRP A 166 7.59 -18.45 9.76
C TRP A 166 7.39 -16.97 9.37
N ASP A 167 6.54 -16.24 10.09
CA ASP A 167 6.33 -14.80 9.87
C ASP A 167 7.37 -13.97 10.66
N CYS A 168 7.99 -14.56 11.69
CA CYS A 168 9.01 -13.91 12.51
C CYS A 168 10.25 -13.49 11.70
N ASP A 169 10.92 -12.41 12.13
CA ASP A 169 12.02 -11.83 11.36
C ASP A 169 13.25 -12.73 11.25
N ASN A 170 13.52 -13.54 12.26
CA ASN A 170 14.50 -14.61 12.25
C ASN A 170 14.11 -15.70 13.27
N SER A 171 14.81 -16.83 13.26
CA SER A 171 14.52 -17.97 14.14
C SER A 171 14.67 -17.67 15.63
N ASP A 172 15.49 -16.66 15.96
CA ASP A 172 15.94 -16.35 17.32
C ASP A 172 15.17 -15.15 17.92
N CYS A 173 14.42 -14.43 17.09
CA CYS A 173 13.56 -13.29 17.43
C CYS A 173 12.11 -13.68 17.13
N PRO A 174 11.31 -14.11 18.12
CA PRO A 174 9.95 -14.62 17.91
C PRO A 174 8.93 -13.47 17.72
N HIS A 175 9.26 -12.49 16.88
CA HIS A 175 8.36 -11.39 16.53
C HIS A 175 8.45 -11.06 15.04
N LEU A 176 7.34 -10.60 14.50
CA LEU A 176 7.23 -9.96 13.19
C LEU A 176 7.35 -8.45 13.39
N THR A 177 8.22 -7.79 12.61
CA THR A 177 8.35 -6.33 12.61
C THR A 177 7.72 -5.72 11.38
N ALA A 178 6.83 -4.75 11.57
CA ALA A 178 6.39 -3.83 10.54
C ALA A 178 7.21 -2.53 10.63
N ARG A 179 7.68 -2.02 9.49
CA ARG A 179 8.38 -0.74 9.38
C ARG A 179 7.72 0.10 8.29
N TRP A 180 7.58 1.40 8.55
CA TRP A 180 7.03 2.36 7.60
C TRP A 180 7.52 3.76 7.92
N LEU A 181 7.29 4.72 7.03
CA LEU A 181 7.55 6.12 7.30
C LEU A 181 6.35 6.79 7.92
N GLY A 182 6.57 7.44 9.06
CA GLY A 182 5.62 8.28 9.75
C GLY A 182 6.05 9.75 9.78
N PHE A 183 5.20 10.56 10.39
CA PHE A 183 5.38 12.01 10.45
C PHE A 183 5.25 12.49 11.88
N ASP A 184 6.27 13.19 12.34
CA ASP A 184 6.24 13.90 13.62
C ASP A 184 6.11 15.40 13.34
N PRO A 185 4.90 15.98 13.42
CA PRO A 185 4.75 17.42 13.36
C PRO A 185 5.42 18.04 14.59
N LYS A 186 6.30 19.02 14.38
CA LYS A 186 7.05 19.72 15.43
C LYS A 186 6.88 21.22 15.28
N VAL A 187 6.79 21.92 16.41
CA VAL A 187 6.83 23.38 16.45
C VAL A 187 8.26 23.78 16.80
N GLU A 188 8.86 24.62 15.97
CA GLU A 188 10.14 25.28 16.24
C GLU A 188 9.88 26.72 16.70
N TRP A 189 10.20 26.98 17.97
CA TRP A 189 10.06 28.28 18.61
C TRP A 189 11.20 29.24 18.18
N PRO A 190 11.03 30.57 18.29
CA PRO A 190 12.06 31.55 17.91
C PRO A 190 13.40 31.40 18.67
N ASP A 191 13.38 30.77 19.84
CA ASP A 191 14.56 30.45 20.64
C ASP A 191 15.27 29.16 20.19
N GLY A 192 14.78 28.49 19.15
CA GLY A 192 15.30 27.24 18.61
C GLY A 192 14.79 25.97 19.29
N ARG A 193 13.94 26.08 20.32
CA ARG A 193 13.32 24.91 20.97
C ARG A 193 12.37 24.21 20.01
N ARG A 194 12.41 22.88 19.99
CA ARG A 194 11.51 22.03 19.19
C ARG A 194 10.64 21.15 20.08
N GLU A 195 9.33 21.16 19.84
CA GLU A 195 8.35 20.36 20.59
C GLU A 195 7.43 19.61 19.63
N LEU A 196 7.06 18.37 19.99
CA LEU A 196 6.09 17.59 19.22
C LEU A 196 4.71 18.23 19.33
N VAL A 197 4.02 18.38 18.20
CA VAL A 197 2.64 18.84 18.17
C VAL A 197 1.74 17.75 18.73
N VAL A 198 0.96 18.10 19.75
CA VAL A 198 -0.07 17.23 20.32
C VAL A 198 -1.47 17.77 20.02
N PRO A 199 -2.50 16.92 19.91
CA PRO A 199 -3.87 17.38 19.71
C PRO A 199 -4.30 18.41 20.76
N GLY A 200 -4.90 19.52 20.30
CA GLY A 200 -5.33 20.62 21.17
C GLY A 200 -4.23 21.61 21.57
N MET A 201 -2.98 21.43 21.10
CA MET A 201 -1.92 22.41 21.28
C MET A 201 -2.29 23.71 20.57
N VAL A 202 -2.44 24.79 21.35
CA VAL A 202 -2.59 26.15 20.83
C VAL A 202 -1.21 26.79 20.81
N VAL A 203 -0.83 27.32 19.66
CA VAL A 203 0.49 27.91 19.44
C VAL A 203 0.28 29.35 19.02
N GLU A 204 0.76 30.28 19.83
CA GLU A 204 0.69 31.73 19.58
C GLU A 204 2.10 32.28 19.28
N GLY A 205 2.20 33.31 18.45
CA GLY A 205 3.44 34.10 18.34
C GLY A 205 4.45 33.67 17.26
N GLY A 206 4.00 33.14 16.13
CA GLY A 206 4.84 32.96 14.92
C GLY A 206 5.92 31.86 14.90
N PRO A 207 5.85 30.77 15.69
CA PRO A 207 6.79 29.66 15.52
C PRO A 207 6.52 28.89 14.22
N THR A 208 7.53 28.14 13.77
CA THR A 208 7.47 27.41 12.49
C THR A 208 6.96 25.99 12.71
N LEU A 209 5.96 25.59 11.94
CA LEU A 209 5.54 24.20 11.87
C LEU A 209 6.49 23.42 10.95
N LEU A 210 7.19 22.46 11.52
CA LEU A 210 8.04 21.49 10.83
C LEU A 210 7.33 20.14 10.78
N VAL A 211 7.57 19.37 9.72
CA VAL A 211 7.16 17.98 9.66
C VAL A 211 8.42 17.15 9.49
N GLU A 212 8.74 16.34 10.49
CA GLU A 212 9.87 15.43 10.43
C GLU A 212 9.41 14.06 9.94
N VAL A 213 10.10 13.52 8.94
CA VAL A 213 9.87 12.16 8.45
C VAL A 213 10.68 11.21 9.32
N VAL A 214 9.98 10.27 9.96
CA VAL A 214 10.59 9.32 10.91
C VAL A 214 10.29 7.88 10.49
N GLN A 215 11.24 6.98 10.72
CA GLN A 215 10.98 5.56 10.50
C GLN A 215 10.24 4.98 11.73
N ARG A 216 9.00 4.55 11.52
CA ARG A 216 8.19 3.85 12.51
C ARG A 216 8.52 2.37 12.51
N THR A 217 8.37 1.75 13.68
CA THR A 217 8.57 0.33 13.87
C THR A 217 7.52 -0.20 14.83
N LYS A 218 6.83 -1.27 14.45
CA LYS A 218 5.88 -1.99 15.30
C LYS A 218 6.21 -3.46 15.35
N ARG A 219 6.26 -4.02 16.55
CA ARG A 219 6.57 -5.42 16.79
C ARG A 219 5.30 -6.17 17.16
N PHE A 220 5.17 -7.37 16.61
CA PHE A 220 4.09 -8.30 16.90
C PHE A 220 4.70 -9.63 17.34
N ASP A 221 4.48 -10.00 18.59
CA ASP A 221 5.01 -11.25 19.14
C ASP A 221 4.33 -12.48 18.50
N LEU A 222 4.99 -13.64 18.60
CA LEU A 222 4.43 -14.91 18.16
C LEU A 222 3.05 -15.15 18.81
N GLY A 223 2.05 -15.45 17.98
CA GLY A 223 0.66 -15.65 18.40
C GLY A 223 -0.14 -14.35 18.56
N ALA A 224 0.48 -13.17 18.45
CA ALA A 224 -0.23 -11.91 18.48
C ALA A 224 -1.04 -11.69 17.19
N SER A 225 -2.16 -10.99 17.32
CA SER A 225 -2.93 -10.51 16.17
C SER A 225 -2.33 -9.20 15.64
N LEU A 226 -2.25 -9.07 14.32
CA LEU A 226 -1.86 -7.85 13.65
C LEU A 226 -2.94 -6.79 13.81
N TYR A 227 -2.55 -5.66 14.37
CA TYR A 227 -3.41 -4.51 14.57
C TYR A 227 -2.64 -3.23 14.28
N PHE A 228 -3.23 -2.38 13.45
CA PHE A 228 -2.75 -1.02 13.19
C PHE A 228 -3.82 -0.03 13.62
N GLU A 229 -3.39 1.08 14.19
CA GLU A 229 -4.23 2.22 14.49
C GLU A 229 -4.51 3.05 13.23
N ALA A 230 -5.56 3.86 13.28
CA ALA A 230 -5.96 4.68 12.15
C ALA A 230 -4.86 5.66 11.72
N HIS A 231 -4.09 6.21 12.67
CA HIS A 231 -2.99 7.12 12.36
C HIS A 231 -1.83 6.39 11.66
N GLU A 232 -1.45 5.20 12.12
CA GLU A 232 -0.41 4.37 11.51
C GLU A 232 -0.76 4.00 10.06
N LEU A 233 -2.04 3.72 9.79
CA LEU A 233 -2.51 3.45 8.43
C LEU A 233 -2.56 4.70 7.55
N SER A 234 -2.83 5.86 8.13
CA SER A 234 -2.74 7.13 7.41
C SER A 234 -1.30 7.42 6.98
N GLU A 235 -0.33 7.13 7.86
CA GLU A 235 1.10 7.21 7.54
C GLU A 235 1.47 6.21 6.43
N LEU A 236 1.00 4.96 6.50
CA LEU A 236 1.19 3.96 5.45
C LEU A 236 0.64 4.42 4.09
N LEU A 237 -0.60 4.93 4.06
CA LEU A 237 -1.22 5.47 2.84
C LEU A 237 -0.35 6.56 2.20
N PHE A 238 0.15 7.49 3.03
CA PHE A 238 1.03 8.53 2.57
C PHE A 238 2.33 7.94 2.02
N MET A 239 2.98 7.03 2.75
CA MET A 239 4.24 6.39 2.31
C MET A 239 4.07 5.71 0.95
N PHE A 240 3.00 4.93 0.76
CA PHE A 240 2.67 4.29 -0.51
C PHE A 240 2.44 5.32 -1.63
N SER A 241 1.71 6.41 -1.35
CA SER A 241 1.47 7.49 -2.31
C SER A 241 2.77 8.18 -2.73
N GLN A 242 3.67 8.47 -1.79
CA GLN A 242 4.99 9.04 -2.12
C GLN A 242 5.85 8.06 -2.92
N ALA A 243 5.86 6.79 -2.52
CA ALA A 243 6.63 5.76 -3.21
C ALA A 243 6.17 5.59 -4.66
N SER A 244 4.88 5.70 -4.96
CA SER A 244 4.41 5.58 -6.35
C SER A 244 4.83 6.77 -7.20
N MET A 245 4.79 7.98 -6.65
CA MET A 245 5.26 9.19 -7.33
C MET A 245 6.78 9.13 -7.57
N GLY A 246 7.55 8.73 -6.54
CA GLY A 246 9.00 8.54 -6.63
C GLY A 246 9.38 7.44 -7.62
N PHE A 247 8.63 6.34 -7.64
CA PHE A 247 8.82 5.24 -8.59
C PHE A 247 8.62 5.70 -10.03
N VAL A 248 7.55 6.44 -10.34
CA VAL A 248 7.32 6.97 -11.69
C VAL A 248 8.44 7.91 -12.12
N HIS A 249 8.88 8.79 -11.22
CA HIS A 249 10.00 9.69 -11.49
C HIS A 249 11.30 8.91 -11.78
N ALA A 250 11.60 7.85 -11.02
CA ALA A 250 12.79 7.03 -11.21
C ALA A 250 12.72 6.12 -12.45
N ALA A 251 11.54 5.58 -12.76
CA ALA A 251 11.32 4.69 -13.88
C ALA A 251 11.42 5.43 -15.23
N GLY A 252 10.89 6.65 -15.32
CA GLY A 252 10.87 7.43 -16.57
C GLY A 252 12.21 7.50 -17.30
N PRO A 253 13.28 8.04 -16.69
CA PRO A 253 14.61 8.10 -17.31
C PRO A 253 15.15 6.72 -17.70
N SER A 254 14.95 5.72 -16.84
CA SER A 254 15.43 4.35 -17.06
C SER A 254 14.75 3.66 -18.25
N LEU A 255 13.48 4.01 -18.51
CA LEU A 255 12.71 3.47 -19.63
C LEU A 255 12.89 4.26 -20.93
N LYS A 256 13.27 5.54 -20.88
CA LYS A 256 13.48 6.39 -22.08
C LYS A 256 14.48 5.79 -23.06
N LYS A 257 15.52 5.08 -22.59
CA LYS A 257 16.50 4.41 -23.47
C LYS A 257 15.90 3.25 -24.28
N PHE A 258 14.75 2.72 -23.88
CA PHE A 258 14.04 1.65 -24.58
C PHE A 258 12.94 2.17 -25.51
N ALA A 259 12.48 3.40 -25.29
CA ALA A 259 11.60 4.09 -26.22
C ALA A 259 12.43 4.54 -27.43
N SER A 260 12.25 3.87 -28.57
CA SER A 260 12.91 4.25 -29.83
C SER A 260 12.60 5.71 -30.21
N ASN A 261 13.56 6.42 -30.80
CA ASN A 261 13.36 7.75 -31.42
C ASN A 261 12.34 7.74 -32.58
N GLU A 262 11.88 6.58 -33.04
CA GLU A 262 10.78 6.47 -33.98
C GLU A 262 9.44 6.50 -33.25
N GLN A 263 8.92 7.71 -33.06
CA GLN A 263 7.56 7.99 -32.61
C GLN A 263 6.54 7.55 -33.68
N SER A 264 6.03 6.30 -33.63
CA SER A 264 4.76 5.95 -34.30
C SER A 264 4.10 4.64 -33.84
N ALA A 265 3.08 4.75 -32.96
CA ALA A 265 1.82 3.97 -32.87
C ALA A 265 1.65 2.74 -31.92
N ALA A 266 0.77 2.91 -30.89
CA ALA A 266 -0.32 2.00 -30.45
C ALA A 266 -0.31 1.22 -29.08
N ASN A 267 -0.76 1.88 -28.00
CA ASN A 267 -1.96 1.69 -27.11
C ASN A 267 -2.73 0.36 -26.79
N GLU A 268 -2.28 -0.87 -27.02
CA GLU A 268 -3.12 -2.07 -26.66
C GLU A 268 -2.86 -2.72 -25.28
N VAL A 269 -1.60 -2.82 -24.81
CA VAL A 269 -1.30 -3.58 -23.58
C VAL A 269 -1.76 -2.86 -22.30
N VAL A 270 -1.80 -1.52 -22.30
CA VAL A 270 -2.32 -0.74 -21.17
C VAL A 270 -3.84 -0.98 -21.00
N LYS A 271 -4.57 -1.29 -22.08
CA LYS A 271 -6.01 -1.56 -21.99
C LYS A 271 -6.34 -2.92 -21.40
N GLU A 272 -5.51 -3.95 -21.59
CA GLU A 272 -5.71 -5.24 -20.92
C GLU A 272 -5.36 -5.18 -19.43
N PHE A 273 -4.29 -4.48 -19.04
CA PHE A 273 -3.93 -4.28 -17.63
C PHE A 273 -4.93 -3.39 -16.86
N ILE A 274 -5.60 -2.45 -17.53
CA ILE A 274 -6.62 -1.56 -16.91
C ILE A 274 -8.02 -2.20 -16.87
N ARG A 275 -8.30 -3.21 -17.72
CA ARG A 275 -9.64 -3.85 -17.82
C ARG A 275 -9.79 -5.15 -17.05
N ALA A 276 -8.74 -5.69 -16.43
CA ALA A 276 -8.89 -6.81 -15.51
C ALA A 276 -9.50 -6.27 -14.19
N PRO A 277 -10.72 -6.69 -13.80
CA PRO A 277 -11.38 -6.23 -12.58
C PRO A 277 -10.61 -6.57 -11.29
#